data_AF-A0A2S7JMM8-F1
#
_entry.id   AF-A0A2S7JMM8-F1
#
_cell.length_a   1.000
_cell.length_b   1.000
_cell.length_c   1.000
_cell.angle_alpha   90.00
_cell.angle_beta   90.00
_cell.angle_gamma   90.00
#
_symmetry.space_group_name_H-M   'P 1'
#
loop_
_entity.id
_entity.type
_entity.pdbx_description
1 polymer ?
#
loop_
_entity_poly.entity_id
_entity_poly.type
_entity_poly.pdbx_seq_one_letter_code
_entity_poly.pdbx_strand_id
1 'polypeptide(L)'
;MASKSTPKPVVQPAAKVSPKAPAKKLIKPAAKKAAKPAAKAATPSKPHPALLAPVRVFQIYYEPWHRDLLDPAFVQLDNAGAKSELLEFSVFERLQAHAATQGAQLWGALSWRFGEKTGMKGAELLEAMAANPGHDVYFCNPHIQNEAIYHNMWMQGETAHPHFVALTRAVFQAADLDEGEIGALHPSSSYSSANYFVATPKFWALYLPFIRRVLKAADENLSPTLRNALHSSAADPKGLHGGATYVPFIVERLFGYFMRTEGRGLKAHKVPLLAREAELNVHQKLLRDMKDVAHSTKSAWLAACWVNYRNLYLNQTNSEAWCAQYLRLITPTDVRFV
;
A
#
# COMPACT_ATOMS: atom_id res chain seq x y z
N MET A 1 53.82 12.41 -10.59
CA MET A 1 54.11 12.22 -12.03
C MET A 1 53.02 11.32 -12.60
N ALA A 2 52.08 11.90 -13.35
CA ALA A 2 51.83 11.64 -14.79
C ALA A 2 51.13 10.29 -15.03
N SER A 3 50.10 10.10 -15.85
CA SER A 3 49.34 10.94 -16.79
C SER A 3 48.14 10.11 -17.27
N LYS A 4 47.04 10.79 -17.66
CA LYS A 4 45.79 10.25 -18.25
C LYS A 4 46.01 9.57 -19.61
N SER A 5 45.12 8.65 -20.00
CA SER A 5 44.36 8.77 -21.27
C SER A 5 43.28 7.69 -21.46
N THR A 6 42.07 8.15 -21.75
CA THR A 6 40.89 7.44 -22.26
C THR A 6 41.00 7.10 -23.76
N PRO A 7 40.27 6.10 -24.29
CA PRO A 7 40.09 5.92 -25.73
C PRO A 7 38.83 6.65 -26.26
N LYS A 8 39.00 7.31 -27.42
CA LYS A 8 37.98 8.05 -28.19
C LYS A 8 37.14 7.12 -29.09
N PRO A 9 35.85 7.42 -29.33
CA PRO A 9 35.07 6.86 -30.43
C PRO A 9 35.22 7.69 -31.73
N VAL A 10 35.12 6.99 -32.87
CA VAL A 10 35.23 7.54 -34.23
C VAL A 10 33.87 8.05 -34.72
N VAL A 11 33.88 9.24 -35.33
CA VAL A 11 32.74 9.97 -35.90
C VAL A 11 32.71 9.82 -37.43
N GLN A 12 31.52 9.74 -38.02
CA GLN A 12 31.26 10.15 -39.41
C GLN A 12 30.05 11.10 -39.49
N PRO A 13 29.99 12.01 -40.48
CA PRO A 13 29.41 13.34 -40.30
C PRO A 13 28.01 13.54 -40.92
N ALA A 14 27.31 14.54 -40.38
CA ALA A 14 26.00 15.01 -40.83
C ALA A 14 26.07 15.87 -42.10
N ALA A 15 25.08 15.71 -42.99
CA ALA A 15 24.85 16.56 -44.15
C ALA A 15 23.56 17.39 -44.00
N LYS A 16 23.63 18.63 -44.47
CA LYS A 16 22.74 19.77 -44.26
C LYS A 16 21.40 19.68 -45.02
N VAL A 17 20.36 20.28 -44.44
CA VAL A 17 19.06 20.58 -45.05
C VAL A 17 19.08 21.97 -45.70
N SER A 18 18.42 22.14 -46.85
CA SER A 18 17.82 23.40 -47.32
C SER A 18 16.76 23.15 -48.42
N PRO A 19 15.78 24.06 -48.64
CA PRO A 19 14.35 23.72 -48.80
C PRO A 19 13.75 23.98 -50.20
N LYS A 20 12.59 23.37 -50.50
CA LYS A 20 11.64 23.86 -51.53
C LYS A 20 10.18 23.63 -51.12
N ALA A 21 9.38 24.69 -51.25
CA ALA A 21 7.91 24.71 -51.20
C ALA A 21 7.32 24.53 -52.62
N PRO A 22 5.99 24.67 -52.84
CA PRO A 22 4.97 23.63 -52.72
C PRO A 22 4.25 23.33 -54.06
N ALA A 23 3.56 22.19 -54.19
CA ALA A 23 2.65 21.95 -55.32
C ALA A 23 1.33 21.27 -54.89
N LYS A 24 0.25 21.73 -55.51
CA LYS A 24 -1.17 21.52 -55.17
C LYS A 24 -1.73 20.15 -55.61
N LYS A 25 -2.64 19.66 -54.76
CA LYS A 25 -3.87 18.86 -54.98
C LYS A 25 -3.97 17.94 -56.21
N LEU A 26 -4.26 16.66 -55.94
CA LEU A 26 -5.21 15.86 -56.72
C LEU A 26 -6.05 15.00 -55.76
N ILE A 27 -7.35 15.23 -55.79
CA ILE A 27 -8.40 14.54 -55.04
C ILE A 27 -8.70 13.21 -55.76
N LYS A 28 -8.83 12.11 -55.01
CA LYS A 28 -9.45 10.85 -55.48
C LYS A 28 -10.67 10.50 -54.62
N PRO A 29 -11.70 9.86 -55.19
CA PRO A 29 -13.06 9.87 -54.64
C PRO A 29 -13.28 8.83 -53.54
N ALA A 30 -14.23 9.13 -52.66
CA ALA A 30 -14.62 8.34 -51.50
C ALA A 30 -15.27 6.99 -51.87
N ALA A 31 -14.77 5.91 -51.26
CA ALA A 31 -15.43 4.61 -51.23
C ALA A 31 -16.39 4.55 -50.03
N LYS A 32 -17.65 4.15 -50.29
CA LYS A 32 -18.73 3.99 -49.31
C LYS A 32 -18.33 2.97 -48.22
N LYS A 33 -18.28 3.40 -46.96
CA LYS A 33 -18.21 2.50 -45.80
C LYS A 33 -19.55 1.79 -45.62
N ALA A 34 -19.54 0.47 -45.70
CA ALA A 34 -20.65 -0.37 -45.28
C ALA A 34 -20.90 -0.18 -43.76
N ALA A 35 -22.17 -0.04 -43.39
CA ALA A 35 -22.60 0.10 -42.00
C ALA A 35 -22.33 -1.20 -41.22
N LYS A 36 -21.69 -1.08 -40.04
CA LYS A 36 -21.56 -2.16 -39.07
C LYS A 36 -22.95 -2.49 -38.48
N PRO A 37 -23.30 -3.75 -38.22
CA PRO A 37 -24.55 -4.09 -37.56
C PRO A 37 -24.56 -3.52 -36.13
N ALA A 38 -25.70 -2.96 -35.72
CA ALA A 38 -25.94 -2.46 -34.38
C ALA A 38 -25.65 -3.56 -33.34
N ALA A 39 -24.87 -3.20 -32.32
CA ALA A 39 -24.62 -4.05 -31.17
C ALA A 39 -25.96 -4.37 -30.48
N LYS A 40 -26.29 -5.66 -30.39
CA LYS A 40 -27.42 -6.13 -29.60
C LYS A 40 -27.20 -5.71 -28.15
N ALA A 41 -28.19 -5.01 -27.57
CA ALA A 41 -28.21 -4.64 -26.17
C ALA A 41 -28.00 -5.90 -25.31
N ALA A 42 -26.93 -5.89 -24.51
CA ALA A 42 -26.64 -6.96 -23.57
C ALA A 42 -27.79 -7.07 -22.57
N THR A 43 -28.35 -8.28 -22.44
CA THR A 43 -29.30 -8.65 -21.39
C THR A 43 -28.70 -8.30 -20.03
N PRO A 44 -29.47 -7.77 -19.05
CA PRO A 44 -28.90 -7.45 -17.73
C PRO A 44 -28.32 -8.72 -17.13
N SER A 45 -27.00 -8.80 -17.01
CA SER A 45 -26.34 -9.90 -16.33
C SER A 45 -26.88 -9.96 -14.91
N LYS A 46 -27.32 -11.15 -14.46
CA LYS A 46 -27.72 -11.33 -13.05
C LYS A 46 -26.61 -10.78 -12.15
N PRO A 47 -26.93 -9.99 -11.11
CA PRO A 47 -25.92 -9.43 -10.22
C PRO A 47 -25.11 -10.57 -9.58
N HIS A 48 -23.80 -10.33 -9.40
CA HIS A 48 -22.91 -11.30 -8.77
C HIS A 48 -23.48 -11.75 -7.42
N PRO A 49 -23.56 -13.06 -7.10
CA PRO A 49 -24.18 -13.54 -5.85
C PRO A 49 -23.63 -12.87 -4.59
N ALA A 50 -22.33 -12.57 -4.55
CA ALA A 50 -21.69 -11.87 -3.43
C ALA A 50 -22.20 -10.43 -3.21
N LEU A 51 -22.90 -9.80 -4.16
CA LEU A 51 -23.54 -8.49 -3.96
C LEU A 51 -24.79 -8.57 -3.07
N LEU A 52 -25.39 -9.75 -2.92
CA LEU A 52 -26.55 -9.98 -2.05
C LEU A 52 -26.14 -10.47 -0.66
N ALA A 53 -24.86 -10.80 -0.47
CA ALA A 53 -24.35 -11.31 0.79
C ALA A 53 -24.24 -10.19 1.86
N PRO A 54 -24.32 -10.54 3.16
CA PRO A 54 -24.03 -9.61 4.25
C PRO A 54 -22.57 -9.11 4.23
N VAL A 55 -21.63 -9.94 3.78
CA VAL A 55 -20.21 -9.61 3.60
C VAL A 55 -19.94 -9.44 2.11
N ARG A 56 -19.49 -8.25 1.71
CA ARG A 56 -19.27 -7.90 0.30
C ARG A 56 -17.84 -7.47 0.06
N VAL A 57 -17.05 -8.35 -0.53
CA VAL A 57 -15.65 -8.06 -0.86
C VAL A 57 -15.54 -7.79 -2.34
N PHE A 58 -15.01 -6.62 -2.69
CA PHE A 58 -14.74 -6.20 -4.05
C PHE A 58 -13.28 -6.49 -4.41
N GLN A 59 -13.02 -6.92 -5.64
CA GLN A 59 -11.65 -7.14 -6.12
C GLN A 59 -11.32 -6.22 -7.29
N ILE A 60 -10.38 -5.32 -7.04
CA ILE A 60 -9.97 -4.21 -7.90
C ILE A 60 -9.11 -4.75 -9.03
N TYR A 61 -9.47 -4.43 -10.27
CA TYR A 61 -8.63 -4.67 -11.45
C TYR A 61 -8.46 -3.41 -12.31
N TYR A 62 -7.42 -3.39 -13.15
CA TYR A 62 -7.04 -2.24 -13.97
C TYR A 62 -6.93 -2.60 -15.44
N GLU A 63 -6.49 -3.82 -15.75
CA GLU A 63 -6.37 -4.30 -17.12
C GLU A 63 -7.33 -5.47 -17.39
N PRO A 64 -7.76 -5.68 -18.64
CA PRO A 64 -8.66 -6.77 -18.98
C PRO A 64 -8.14 -8.15 -18.55
N TRP A 65 -6.83 -8.40 -18.68
CA TRP A 65 -6.23 -9.70 -18.33
C TRP A 65 -6.18 -9.97 -16.82
N HIS A 66 -6.30 -8.94 -15.98
CA HIS A 66 -6.42 -9.16 -14.52
C HIS A 66 -7.70 -9.93 -14.17
N ARG A 67 -8.76 -9.85 -15.01
CA ARG A 67 -10.05 -10.49 -14.72
C ARG A 67 -9.94 -12.00 -14.56
N ASP A 68 -9.01 -12.62 -15.28
CA ASP A 68 -8.77 -14.07 -15.23
C ASP A 68 -8.07 -14.51 -13.93
N LEU A 69 -7.52 -13.55 -13.17
CA LEU A 69 -6.84 -13.77 -11.89
C LEU A 69 -7.73 -13.43 -10.68
N LEU A 70 -8.95 -12.95 -10.91
CA LEU A 70 -9.86 -12.58 -9.83
C LEU A 70 -10.44 -13.83 -9.17
N ASP A 71 -10.63 -13.73 -7.86
CA ASP A 71 -11.22 -14.78 -7.07
C ASP A 71 -12.75 -14.79 -7.26
N PRO A 72 -13.36 -15.94 -7.58
CA PRO A 72 -14.79 -16.03 -7.83
C PRO A 72 -15.65 -15.74 -6.57
N ALA A 73 -15.08 -15.76 -5.37
CA ALA A 73 -15.79 -15.37 -4.16
C ALA A 73 -16.03 -13.85 -4.06
N PHE A 74 -15.30 -13.05 -4.85
CA PHE A 74 -15.31 -11.59 -4.76
C PHE A 74 -16.04 -10.93 -5.93
N VAL A 75 -16.60 -9.75 -5.67
CA VAL A 75 -17.25 -8.93 -6.68
C VAL A 75 -16.18 -8.20 -7.49
N GLN A 76 -16.11 -8.46 -8.79
CA GLN A 76 -15.16 -7.76 -9.67
C GLN A 76 -15.43 -6.25 -9.68
N LEU A 77 -14.37 -5.44 -9.53
CA LEU A 77 -14.46 -3.98 -9.50
C LEU A 77 -13.48 -3.36 -10.49
N ASP A 78 -14.02 -2.77 -11.56
CA ASP A 78 -13.24 -2.07 -12.58
C ASP A 78 -12.68 -0.76 -12.03
N ASN A 79 -11.36 -0.58 -12.14
CA ASN A 79 -10.67 0.64 -11.75
C ASN A 79 -9.75 1.19 -12.85
N ALA A 80 -9.88 0.70 -14.09
CA ALA A 80 -9.03 1.08 -15.22
C ALA A 80 -9.05 2.58 -15.55
N GLY A 81 -10.21 3.22 -15.37
CA GLY A 81 -10.42 4.64 -15.71
C GLY A 81 -10.12 5.64 -14.59
N ALA A 82 -9.85 5.16 -13.37
CA ALA A 82 -9.63 6.04 -12.22
C ALA A 82 -8.16 6.44 -12.12
N LYS A 83 -7.88 7.74 -12.21
CA LYS A 83 -6.57 8.30 -11.90
C LYS A 83 -6.66 9.05 -10.57
N SER A 84 -6.06 8.49 -9.54
CA SER A 84 -5.96 9.12 -8.23
C SER A 84 -4.62 8.79 -7.61
N GLU A 85 -3.94 9.80 -7.10
CA GLU A 85 -2.74 9.63 -6.27
C GLU A 85 -3.01 8.76 -5.03
N LEU A 86 -4.25 8.74 -4.56
CA LEU A 86 -4.69 7.97 -3.40
C LEU A 86 -4.81 6.47 -3.69
N LEU A 87 -4.58 6.04 -4.94
CA LEU A 87 -4.67 4.64 -5.38
C LEU A 87 -5.93 3.94 -4.83
N GLU A 88 -5.76 2.83 -4.11
CA GLU A 88 -6.86 2.06 -3.52
C GLU A 88 -7.70 2.86 -2.51
N PHE A 89 -7.15 3.88 -1.86
CA PHE A 89 -7.95 4.68 -0.92
C PHE A 89 -9.12 5.39 -1.62
N SER A 90 -8.92 5.88 -2.85
CA SER A 90 -9.98 6.46 -3.67
C SER A 90 -11.10 5.47 -4.03
N VAL A 91 -10.82 4.16 -3.96
CA VAL A 91 -11.81 3.11 -4.19
C VAL A 91 -12.77 3.03 -3.02
N PHE A 92 -12.28 3.05 -1.78
CA PHE A 92 -13.14 2.96 -0.60
C PHE A 92 -14.12 4.13 -0.51
N GLU A 93 -13.69 5.33 -0.87
CA GLU A 93 -14.57 6.50 -0.87
C GLU A 93 -15.71 6.39 -1.88
N ARG A 94 -15.40 5.92 -3.09
CA ARG A 94 -16.44 5.65 -4.08
C ARG A 94 -17.37 4.55 -3.62
N LEU A 95 -16.84 3.48 -3.04
CA LEU A 95 -17.64 2.37 -2.51
C LEU A 95 -18.54 2.79 -1.34
N GLN A 96 -18.09 3.67 -0.46
CA GLN A 96 -18.88 4.19 0.66
C GLN A 96 -20.18 4.86 0.19
N ALA A 97 -20.16 5.54 -0.95
CA ALA A 97 -21.33 6.18 -1.55
C ALA A 97 -22.11 5.27 -2.53
N HIS A 98 -21.57 4.09 -2.86
CA HIS A 98 -22.11 3.24 -3.92
C HIS A 98 -23.27 2.37 -3.43
N ALA A 99 -24.29 2.15 -4.28
CA ALA A 99 -25.43 1.30 -3.95
C ALA A 99 -25.03 -0.15 -3.59
N ALA A 100 -23.91 -0.64 -4.13
CA ALA A 100 -23.40 -1.99 -3.89
C ALA A 100 -22.96 -2.26 -2.44
N THR A 101 -22.70 -1.23 -1.64
CA THR A 101 -22.37 -1.38 -0.20
C THR A 101 -23.59 -1.21 0.70
N GLN A 102 -24.72 -0.71 0.17
CA GLN A 102 -25.93 -0.48 0.94
C GLN A 102 -26.53 -1.80 1.45
N GLY A 103 -26.78 -1.88 2.75
CA GLY A 103 -27.27 -3.08 3.42
C GLY A 103 -26.21 -4.17 3.67
N ALA A 104 -24.94 -3.94 3.30
CA ALA A 104 -23.85 -4.82 3.71
C ALA A 104 -23.55 -4.64 5.21
N GLN A 105 -23.38 -5.75 5.93
CA GLN A 105 -22.87 -5.71 7.31
C GLN A 105 -21.37 -5.42 7.33
N LEU A 106 -20.64 -5.97 6.36
CA LEU A 106 -19.22 -5.79 6.16
C LEU A 106 -18.97 -5.60 4.67
N TRP A 107 -18.09 -4.66 4.32
CA TRP A 107 -17.62 -4.53 2.95
C TRP A 107 -16.18 -4.05 2.88
N GLY A 108 -15.52 -4.37 1.77
CA GLY A 108 -14.09 -4.12 1.60
C GLY A 108 -13.65 -4.24 0.16
N ALA A 109 -12.45 -3.79 -0.15
CA ALA A 109 -11.87 -3.91 -1.48
C ALA A 109 -10.44 -4.42 -1.40
N LEU A 110 -10.08 -5.35 -2.29
CA LEU A 110 -8.79 -6.03 -2.34
C LEU A 110 -8.18 -5.91 -3.73
N SER A 111 -6.86 -6.05 -3.82
CA SER A 111 -6.15 -6.02 -5.10
C SER A 111 -6.45 -7.26 -5.94
N TRP A 112 -6.38 -7.16 -7.27
CA TRP A 112 -6.30 -8.31 -8.17
C TRP A 112 -5.14 -9.25 -7.80
N ARG A 113 -4.07 -8.73 -7.17
CA ARG A 113 -2.94 -9.51 -6.65
C ARG A 113 -3.18 -10.11 -5.25
N PHE A 114 -4.41 -10.10 -4.73
CA PHE A 114 -4.71 -10.61 -3.38
C PHE A 114 -4.15 -12.02 -3.19
N GLY A 115 -4.58 -12.98 -4.02
CA GLY A 115 -4.14 -14.38 -3.90
C GLY A 115 -2.62 -14.54 -4.06
N GLU A 116 -2.00 -13.81 -4.97
CA GLU A 116 -0.53 -13.81 -5.16
C GLU A 116 0.20 -13.33 -3.89
N LYS A 117 -0.22 -12.18 -3.33
CA LYS A 117 0.45 -11.54 -2.20
C LYS A 117 0.19 -12.23 -0.87
N THR A 118 -0.99 -12.81 -0.68
CA THR A 118 -1.39 -13.42 0.59
C THR A 118 -1.20 -14.94 0.60
N GLY A 119 -1.22 -15.58 -0.57
CA GLY A 119 -1.34 -17.03 -0.69
C GLY A 119 -2.71 -17.55 -0.23
N MET A 120 -3.71 -16.68 -0.08
CA MET A 120 -5.05 -16.99 0.42
C MET A 120 -6.10 -16.83 -0.68
N LYS A 121 -7.03 -17.77 -0.75
CA LYS A 121 -8.23 -17.71 -1.60
C LYS A 121 -9.32 -16.88 -0.94
N GLY A 122 -10.24 -16.35 -1.73
CA GLY A 122 -11.33 -15.52 -1.22
C GLY A 122 -12.28 -16.27 -0.30
N ALA A 123 -12.55 -17.54 -0.58
CA ALA A 123 -13.33 -18.40 0.32
C ALA A 123 -12.67 -18.55 1.70
N GLU A 124 -11.35 -18.73 1.76
CA GLU A 124 -10.59 -18.86 3.01
C GLU A 124 -10.63 -17.56 3.84
N LEU A 125 -10.59 -16.39 3.18
CA LEU A 125 -10.80 -15.11 3.87
C LEU A 125 -12.19 -15.04 4.50
N LEU A 126 -13.24 -15.37 3.75
CA LEU A 126 -14.62 -15.34 4.24
C LEU A 126 -14.84 -16.32 5.39
N GLU A 127 -14.25 -17.52 5.31
CA GLU A 127 -14.26 -18.51 6.39
C GLU A 127 -13.54 -18.01 7.64
N ALA A 128 -12.36 -17.40 7.50
CA ALA A 128 -11.61 -16.84 8.64
C ALA A 128 -12.40 -15.72 9.34
N MET A 129 -13.11 -14.88 8.57
CA MET A 129 -13.99 -13.85 9.12
C MET A 129 -15.21 -14.45 9.83
N ALA A 130 -15.85 -15.46 9.22
CA ALA A 130 -16.99 -16.15 9.82
C ALA A 130 -16.63 -16.88 11.12
N ALA A 131 -15.40 -17.41 11.22
CA ALA A 131 -14.88 -18.03 12.44
C ALA A 131 -14.56 -17.02 13.56
N ASN A 132 -14.46 -15.72 13.25
CA ASN A 132 -14.10 -14.66 14.20
C ASN A 132 -15.11 -13.49 14.18
N PRO A 133 -16.41 -13.74 14.42
CA PRO A 133 -17.45 -12.73 14.26
C PRO A 133 -17.31 -11.58 15.26
N GLY A 134 -17.97 -10.45 14.97
CA GLY A 134 -18.11 -9.33 15.92
C GLY A 134 -16.98 -8.28 15.87
N HIS A 135 -16.10 -8.34 14.88
CA HIS A 135 -15.10 -7.30 14.63
C HIS A 135 -15.62 -6.23 13.65
N ASP A 136 -15.20 -4.99 13.87
CA ASP A 136 -15.52 -3.84 13.01
C ASP A 136 -14.66 -3.82 11.75
N VAL A 137 -13.46 -4.39 11.79
CA VAL A 137 -12.55 -4.48 10.63
C VAL A 137 -11.76 -5.78 10.67
N TYR A 138 -11.73 -6.46 9.54
CA TYR A 138 -10.84 -7.59 9.25
C TYR A 138 -9.79 -7.10 8.27
N PHE A 139 -8.53 -7.39 8.57
CA PHE A 139 -7.42 -6.99 7.72
C PHE A 139 -6.33 -8.04 7.68
N CYS A 140 -5.47 -7.98 6.66
CA CYS A 140 -4.27 -8.80 6.61
C CYS A 140 -3.07 -8.00 6.09
N ASN A 141 -1.88 -8.46 6.45
CA ASN A 141 -0.62 -7.84 6.06
C ASN A 141 0.22 -8.86 5.27
N PRO A 142 0.41 -8.71 3.95
CA PRO A 142 1.18 -9.67 3.16
C PRO A 142 2.68 -9.67 3.48
N HIS A 143 3.19 -8.61 4.11
CA HIS A 143 4.62 -8.45 4.43
C HIS A 143 4.93 -8.82 5.88
N ILE A 144 4.64 -10.07 6.26
CA ILE A 144 4.70 -10.51 7.66
C ILE A 144 6.12 -10.52 8.25
N GLN A 145 7.16 -10.64 7.43
CA GLN A 145 8.55 -10.57 7.87
C GLN A 145 8.88 -9.23 8.52
N ASN A 146 8.20 -8.16 8.12
CA ASN A 146 8.41 -6.83 8.70
C ASN A 146 8.01 -6.79 10.17
N GLU A 147 7.09 -7.67 10.59
CA GLU A 147 6.63 -7.80 11.97
C GLU A 147 7.71 -8.36 12.90
N ALA A 148 8.71 -9.06 12.37
CA ALA A 148 9.84 -9.53 13.14
C ALA A 148 10.95 -8.47 13.27
N ILE A 149 11.13 -7.67 12.22
CA ILE A 149 12.37 -6.92 11.99
C ILE A 149 12.28 -5.46 12.38
N TYR A 150 11.13 -4.81 12.16
CA TYR A 150 11.00 -3.38 12.38
C TYR A 150 10.32 -3.08 13.71
N HIS A 151 10.56 -1.88 14.23
CA HIS A 151 9.85 -1.37 15.40
C HIS A 151 8.36 -1.20 15.08
N ASN A 152 8.10 -0.64 13.91
CA ASN A 152 6.78 -0.42 13.33
C ASN A 152 6.91 -0.30 11.79
N MET A 153 5.78 -0.13 11.11
CA MET A 153 5.76 0.05 9.65
C MET A 153 6.29 1.42 9.18
N TRP A 154 6.36 2.42 10.06
CA TRP A 154 6.97 3.72 9.74
C TRP A 154 8.48 3.58 9.56
N MET A 155 9.16 2.92 10.51
CA MET A 155 10.59 2.64 10.43
C MET A 155 10.93 1.72 9.24
N GLN A 156 10.05 0.77 8.90
CA GLN A 156 10.20 -0.03 7.69
C GLN A 156 10.18 0.85 6.43
N GLY A 157 9.31 1.86 6.39
CA GLY A 157 9.17 2.77 5.27
C GLY A 157 10.48 3.47 4.88
N GLU A 158 11.37 3.77 5.84
CA GLU A 158 12.68 4.39 5.55
C GLU A 158 13.57 3.54 4.63
N THR A 159 13.43 2.21 4.71
CA THR A 159 14.20 1.27 3.87
C THR A 159 13.57 1.06 2.49
N ALA A 160 12.31 1.46 2.34
CA ALA A 160 11.53 1.27 1.11
C ALA A 160 11.43 2.56 0.29
N HIS A 161 11.32 3.71 0.95
CA HIS A 161 11.09 5.01 0.35
C HIS A 161 12.13 6.01 0.90
N PRO A 162 12.84 6.77 0.04
CA PRO A 162 13.84 7.73 0.50
C PRO A 162 13.26 8.78 1.44
N HIS A 163 13.94 9.06 2.56
CA HIS A 163 13.56 10.11 3.53
C HIS A 163 12.15 9.97 4.13
N PHE A 164 11.58 8.77 4.11
CA PHE A 164 10.19 8.51 4.48
C PHE A 164 9.85 8.94 5.90
N VAL A 165 10.70 8.62 6.87
CA VAL A 165 10.46 8.91 8.29
C VAL A 165 10.46 10.42 8.54
N ALA A 166 11.39 11.15 7.94
CA ALA A 166 11.45 12.60 8.06
C ALA A 166 10.20 13.27 7.48
N LEU A 167 9.77 12.83 6.30
CA LEU A 167 8.54 13.33 5.66
C LEU A 167 7.29 12.97 6.47
N THR A 168 7.20 11.74 6.98
CA THR A 168 6.07 11.27 7.80
C THR A 168 5.96 12.07 9.10
N ARG A 169 7.08 12.38 9.76
CA ARG A 169 7.10 13.27 10.93
C ARG A 169 6.49 14.64 10.62
N ALA A 170 6.89 15.24 9.50
CA ALA A 170 6.32 16.51 9.07
C ALA A 170 4.81 16.42 8.78
N VAL A 171 4.34 15.30 8.21
CA VAL A 171 2.90 15.05 8.02
C VAL A 171 2.18 14.93 9.36
N PHE A 172 2.75 14.22 10.34
CA PHE A 172 2.17 14.08 11.68
C PHE A 172 2.08 15.45 12.37
N GLN A 173 3.14 16.26 12.33
CA GLN A 173 3.14 17.63 12.85
C GLN A 173 2.07 18.50 12.17
N ALA A 174 2.02 18.47 10.84
CA ALA A 174 1.06 19.25 10.05
C ALA A 174 -0.40 18.89 10.39
N ALA A 175 -0.66 17.63 10.78
CA ALA A 175 -1.97 17.10 11.11
C ALA A 175 -2.25 17.00 12.63
N ASP A 176 -1.39 17.57 13.48
CA ASP A 176 -1.50 17.50 14.95
C ASP A 176 -1.63 16.06 15.49
N LEU A 177 -0.84 15.14 14.94
CA LEU A 177 -0.74 13.75 15.36
C LEU A 177 0.50 13.51 16.24
N ASP A 178 0.45 12.50 17.12
CA ASP A 178 1.58 12.17 17.99
C ASP A 178 2.75 11.54 17.22
N GLU A 179 3.80 12.31 16.97
CA GLU A 179 5.03 11.83 16.31
C GLU A 179 5.76 10.72 17.08
N GLY A 180 5.48 10.56 18.37
CA GLY A 180 6.04 9.50 19.20
C GLY A 180 5.78 8.10 18.67
N GLU A 181 4.70 7.94 17.90
CA GLU A 181 4.31 6.70 17.22
C GLU A 181 5.33 6.25 16.16
N ILE A 182 6.05 7.19 15.53
CA ILE A 182 6.97 6.87 14.43
C ILE A 182 8.17 6.08 14.93
N GLY A 183 8.65 6.33 16.16
CA GLY A 183 9.76 5.61 16.78
C GLY A 183 9.34 4.47 17.71
N ALA A 184 8.06 4.36 18.07
CA ALA A 184 7.62 3.41 19.08
C ALA A 184 7.60 1.95 18.59
N LEU A 185 7.77 1.03 19.53
CA LEU A 185 7.62 -0.39 19.31
C LEU A 185 6.14 -0.75 19.19
N HIS A 186 5.76 -1.34 18.06
CA HIS A 186 4.40 -1.80 17.80
C HIS A 186 4.33 -3.33 17.86
N PRO A 187 3.22 -3.91 18.38
CA PRO A 187 3.02 -5.35 18.35
C PRO A 187 2.74 -5.82 16.92
N SER A 188 3.12 -7.05 16.57
CA SER A 188 2.88 -7.67 15.26
C SER A 188 1.41 -7.63 14.82
N SER A 189 0.49 -7.71 15.78
CA SER A 189 -0.96 -7.65 15.58
C SER A 189 -1.46 -6.32 15.02
N SER A 190 -0.67 -5.25 15.08
CA SER A 190 -1.04 -3.91 14.60
C SER A 190 -0.47 -3.56 13.21
N TYR A 191 0.33 -4.46 12.62
CA TYR A 191 1.02 -4.19 11.36
C TYR A 191 0.05 -4.25 10.18
N SER A 192 -0.03 -3.15 9.45
CA SER A 192 -0.73 -3.02 8.18
C SER A 192 0.14 -2.25 7.20
N SER A 193 0.32 -2.82 6.01
CA SER A 193 1.08 -2.22 4.91
C SER A 193 0.41 -2.43 3.56
N ALA A 194 -0.87 -2.79 3.61
CA ALA A 194 -1.76 -2.92 2.47
C ALA A 194 -3.15 -2.51 2.94
N ASN A 195 -3.92 -1.86 2.07
CA ASN A 195 -5.31 -1.53 2.35
C ASN A 195 -6.24 -2.75 2.15
N TYR A 196 -5.86 -3.93 2.66
CA TYR A 196 -6.68 -5.14 2.57
C TYR A 196 -7.66 -5.19 3.72
N PHE A 197 -8.72 -4.38 3.62
CA PHE A 197 -9.70 -4.20 4.69
C PHE A 197 -11.07 -4.69 4.24
N VAL A 198 -11.75 -5.41 5.13
CA VAL A 198 -13.18 -5.71 5.06
C VAL A 198 -13.80 -5.28 6.38
N ALA A 199 -14.64 -4.25 6.36
CA ALA A 199 -15.03 -3.54 7.57
C ALA A 199 -16.50 -3.11 7.56
N THR A 200 -17.00 -2.76 8.75
CA THR A 200 -18.39 -2.34 8.95
C THR A 200 -18.61 -0.93 8.40
N PRO A 201 -19.86 -0.56 8.05
CA PRO A 201 -20.19 0.83 7.75
C PRO A 201 -19.76 1.82 8.85
N LYS A 202 -19.82 1.39 10.11
CA LYS A 202 -19.35 2.18 11.26
C LYS A 202 -17.84 2.47 11.20
N PHE A 203 -17.02 1.47 10.87
CA PHE A 203 -15.58 1.68 10.68
C PHE A 203 -15.32 2.69 9.56
N TRP A 204 -15.93 2.48 8.39
CA TRP A 204 -15.68 3.35 7.22
C TRP A 204 -16.14 4.79 7.43
N ALA A 205 -17.24 5.00 8.15
CA ALA A 205 -17.74 6.32 8.52
C ALA A 205 -16.78 7.11 9.44
N LEU A 206 -15.85 6.44 10.12
CA LEU A 206 -14.83 7.06 10.97
C LEU A 206 -13.47 7.14 10.27
N TYR A 207 -13.05 6.06 9.63
CA TYR A 207 -11.73 5.94 9.02
C TYR A 207 -11.54 6.85 7.80
N LEU A 208 -12.52 6.92 6.89
CA LEU A 208 -12.37 7.73 5.68
C LEU A 208 -12.28 9.24 6.01
N PRO A 209 -13.14 9.81 6.89
CA PRO A 209 -12.98 11.20 7.32
C PRO A 209 -11.67 11.46 8.05
N PHE A 210 -11.19 10.52 8.87
CA PHE A 210 -9.89 10.65 9.54
C PHE A 210 -8.76 10.83 8.53
N ILE A 211 -8.63 9.90 7.57
CA ILE A 211 -7.59 10.00 6.53
C ILE A 211 -7.72 11.30 5.75
N ARG A 212 -8.94 11.72 5.41
CA ARG A 212 -9.17 13.00 4.71
C ARG A 212 -8.72 14.21 5.50
N ARG A 213 -8.94 14.24 6.82
CA ARG A 213 -8.44 15.33 7.66
C ARG A 213 -6.92 15.36 7.71
N VAL A 214 -6.26 14.20 7.84
CA VAL A 214 -4.79 14.12 7.87
C VAL A 214 -4.19 14.63 6.56
N LEU A 215 -4.71 14.17 5.42
CA LEU A 215 -4.22 14.60 4.10
C LEU A 215 -4.46 16.09 3.85
N LYS A 216 -5.66 16.58 4.19
CA LYS A 216 -5.99 18.01 4.08
C LYS A 216 -5.02 18.85 4.92
N ALA A 217 -4.76 18.45 6.16
CA ALA A 217 -3.86 19.18 7.04
C ALA A 217 -2.41 19.16 6.51
N ALA A 218 -1.96 18.04 5.94
CA ALA A 218 -0.67 17.96 5.26
C ALA A 218 -0.58 18.94 4.07
N ASP A 219 -1.62 19.03 3.24
CA ASP A 219 -1.67 19.95 2.10
C ASP A 219 -1.65 21.42 2.51
N GLU A 220 -2.34 21.76 3.59
CA GLU A 220 -2.49 23.13 4.08
C GLU A 220 -1.27 23.61 4.88
N ASN A 221 -0.70 22.74 5.72
CA ASN A 221 0.26 23.14 6.75
C ASN A 221 1.72 22.77 6.45
N LEU A 222 2.00 21.86 5.50
CA LEU A 222 3.38 21.59 5.09
C LEU A 222 3.99 22.77 4.34
N SER A 223 5.30 22.95 4.51
CA SER A 223 6.05 23.88 3.65
C SER A 223 5.93 23.44 2.18
N PRO A 224 6.00 24.37 1.20
CA PRO A 224 5.90 24.02 -0.21
C PRO A 224 6.88 22.93 -0.65
N THR A 225 8.10 22.93 -0.10
CA THR A 225 9.11 21.89 -0.39
C THR A 225 8.68 20.51 0.09
N LEU A 226 8.19 20.40 1.33
CA LEU A 226 7.75 19.11 1.89
C LEU A 226 6.46 18.62 1.24
N ARG A 227 5.53 19.53 0.93
CA ARG A 227 4.32 19.19 0.17
C ARG A 227 4.66 18.68 -1.22
N ASN A 228 5.57 19.34 -1.94
CA ASN A 228 6.02 18.85 -3.25
C ASN A 228 6.71 17.48 -3.15
N ALA A 229 7.46 17.23 -2.08
CA ALA A 229 8.04 15.91 -1.83
C ALA A 229 6.96 14.85 -1.58
N LEU A 230 5.94 15.16 -0.77
CA LEU A 230 4.79 14.27 -0.50
C LEU A 230 4.11 13.79 -1.79
N HIS A 231 3.92 14.70 -2.74
CA HIS A 231 3.29 14.40 -4.04
C HIS A 231 4.26 14.02 -5.17
N SER A 232 5.53 13.75 -4.83
CA SER A 232 6.53 13.34 -5.82
C SER A 232 6.52 11.83 -6.02
N SER A 233 6.69 11.39 -7.28
CA SER A 233 6.87 9.97 -7.63
C SER A 233 8.25 9.41 -7.24
N ALA A 234 9.10 10.20 -6.58
CA ALA A 234 10.37 9.73 -6.02
C ALA A 234 10.21 8.70 -4.88
N ALA A 235 8.97 8.46 -4.43
CA ALA A 235 8.66 7.49 -3.37
C ALA A 235 9.01 6.04 -3.74
N ASP A 236 9.02 5.69 -5.03
CA ASP A 236 9.24 4.32 -5.49
C ASP A 236 10.46 4.23 -6.43
N PRO A 237 11.69 4.34 -5.90
CA PRO A 237 12.90 4.29 -6.71
C PRO A 237 13.12 2.94 -7.40
N LYS A 238 12.40 1.90 -6.99
CA LYS A 238 12.50 0.54 -7.54
C LYS A 238 11.46 0.26 -8.63
N GLY A 239 10.52 1.19 -8.86
CA GLY A 239 9.47 1.03 -9.86
C GLY A 239 8.48 -0.10 -9.57
N LEU A 240 8.32 -0.49 -8.30
CA LEU A 240 7.38 -1.54 -7.87
C LEU A 240 5.91 -1.11 -7.99
N HIS A 241 5.67 0.20 -7.90
CA HIS A 241 4.40 0.90 -7.93
C HIS A 241 4.54 2.13 -8.83
N GLY A 242 4.74 1.91 -10.14
CA GLY A 242 5.06 2.95 -11.11
C GLY A 242 4.21 4.23 -10.96
N GLY A 243 4.87 5.34 -10.61
CA GLY A 243 4.26 6.65 -10.46
C GLY A 243 3.57 6.92 -9.11
N ALA A 244 3.63 6.00 -8.16
CA ALA A 244 3.12 6.23 -6.80
C ALA A 244 3.92 7.32 -6.08
N THR A 245 3.20 8.17 -5.34
CA THR A 245 3.79 9.18 -4.47
C THR A 245 3.95 8.66 -3.05
N TYR A 246 4.33 9.50 -2.09
CA TYR A 246 4.46 9.09 -0.68
C TYR A 246 3.09 8.91 -0.02
N VAL A 247 2.05 9.57 -0.54
CA VAL A 247 0.69 9.57 0.03
C VAL A 247 0.13 8.17 0.28
N PRO A 248 0.03 7.24 -0.71
CA PRO A 248 -0.55 5.92 -0.47
C PRO A 248 0.22 5.13 0.60
N PHE A 249 1.56 5.21 0.62
CA PHE A 249 2.39 4.51 1.59
C PHE A 249 2.19 5.02 3.03
N ILE A 250 1.94 6.33 3.19
CA ILE A 250 1.57 6.91 4.49
C ILE A 250 0.16 6.49 4.89
N VAL A 251 -0.81 6.58 3.97
CA VAL A 251 -2.22 6.24 4.22
C VAL A 251 -2.39 4.78 4.68
N GLU A 252 -1.70 3.84 4.06
CA GLU A 252 -1.76 2.41 4.44
C GLU A 252 -1.31 2.15 5.89
N ARG A 253 -0.42 3.00 6.41
CA ARG A 253 0.18 2.87 7.75
C ARG A 253 -0.59 3.65 8.83
N LEU A 254 -1.42 4.61 8.42
CA LEU A 254 -2.30 5.36 9.33
C LEU A 254 -3.39 4.49 9.98
N PHE A 255 -3.71 3.32 9.41
CA PHE A 255 -4.68 2.39 10.00
C PHE A 255 -4.37 2.03 11.46
N GLY A 256 -3.12 1.66 11.77
CA GLY A 256 -2.73 1.29 13.13
C GLY A 256 -2.86 2.44 14.11
N TYR A 257 -2.46 3.65 13.69
CA TYR A 257 -2.61 4.88 14.48
C TYR A 257 -4.09 5.21 14.73
N PHE A 258 -4.92 5.12 13.69
CA PHE A 258 -6.37 5.33 13.79
C PHE A 258 -6.99 4.39 14.83
N MET A 259 -6.69 3.10 14.76
CA MET A 259 -7.26 2.11 15.69
C MET A 259 -6.87 2.36 17.15
N ARG A 260 -5.72 2.98 17.43
CA ARG A 260 -5.31 3.35 18.81
C ARG A 260 -5.92 4.66 19.30
N THR A 261 -6.33 5.54 18.40
CA THR A 261 -6.74 6.92 18.72
C THR A 261 -8.24 7.14 18.56
N GLU A 262 -8.67 7.60 17.39
CA GLU A 262 -10.08 7.89 17.09
C GLU A 262 -10.91 6.60 16.95
N GLY A 263 -10.30 5.54 16.44
CA GLY A 263 -10.88 4.22 16.26
C GLY A 263 -10.83 3.33 17.50
N ARG A 264 -10.38 3.83 18.67
CA ARG A 264 -10.17 3.01 19.89
C ARG A 264 -11.39 2.22 20.38
N GLY A 265 -12.60 2.63 19.98
CA GLY A 265 -13.86 1.95 20.30
C GLY A 265 -14.25 0.88 19.28
N LEU A 266 -13.42 0.60 18.28
CA LEU A 266 -13.63 -0.39 17.23
C LEU A 266 -12.79 -1.64 17.50
N LYS A 267 -13.28 -2.79 17.07
CA LYS A 267 -12.57 -4.06 17.18
C LYS A 267 -11.94 -4.44 15.84
N ALA A 268 -10.64 -4.70 15.83
CA ALA A 268 -9.93 -5.18 14.65
C ALA A 268 -9.53 -6.65 14.80
N HIS A 269 -9.64 -7.42 13.72
CA HIS A 269 -9.11 -8.77 13.61
C HIS A 269 -8.11 -8.83 12.47
N LYS A 270 -6.87 -9.23 12.80
CA LYS A 270 -5.84 -9.50 11.80
C LYS A 270 -5.96 -10.95 11.35
N VAL A 271 -6.39 -11.16 10.12
CA VAL A 271 -6.51 -12.49 9.52
C VAL A 271 -5.10 -13.05 9.28
N PRO A 272 -4.76 -14.23 9.83
CA PRO A 272 -3.44 -14.83 9.65
C PRO A 272 -3.27 -15.32 8.21
N LEU A 273 -2.07 -15.12 7.65
CA LEU A 273 -1.73 -15.56 6.30
C LEU A 273 -0.85 -16.80 6.36
N LEU A 274 -1.46 -17.98 6.51
CA LEU A 274 -0.75 -19.24 6.77
C LEU A 274 0.36 -19.55 5.75
N ALA A 275 0.10 -19.27 4.47
CA ALA A 275 1.10 -19.44 3.41
C ALA A 275 2.33 -18.55 3.65
N ARG A 276 2.13 -17.29 4.07
CA ARG A 276 3.22 -16.37 4.41
C ARG A 276 3.92 -16.81 5.70
N GLU A 277 3.17 -17.24 6.72
CA GLU A 277 3.72 -17.70 8.01
C GLU A 277 4.71 -18.87 7.86
N ALA A 278 4.46 -19.74 6.88
CA ALA A 278 5.36 -20.83 6.53
C ALA A 278 6.70 -20.35 5.95
N GLU A 279 6.76 -19.15 5.35
CA GLU A 279 7.96 -18.57 4.75
C GLU A 279 8.92 -17.97 5.79
N LEU A 280 8.45 -17.72 7.01
CA LEU A 280 9.31 -17.17 8.07
C LEU A 280 10.34 -18.20 8.51
N ASN A 281 11.61 -17.79 8.54
CA ASN A 281 12.66 -18.58 9.14
C ASN A 281 12.57 -18.57 10.68
N VAL A 282 13.33 -19.46 11.33
CA VAL A 282 13.32 -19.61 12.79
C VAL A 282 13.69 -18.32 13.53
N HIS A 283 14.65 -17.55 13.01
CA HIS A 283 15.08 -16.29 13.62
C HIS A 283 13.99 -15.22 13.55
N GLN A 284 13.29 -15.11 12.42
CA GLN A 284 12.18 -14.18 12.26
C GLN A 284 11.02 -14.52 13.20
N LYS A 285 10.68 -15.81 13.35
CA LYS A 285 9.65 -16.24 14.32
C LYS A 285 10.02 -15.84 15.74
N LEU A 286 11.24 -16.18 16.18
CA LEU A 286 11.74 -15.83 17.51
C LEU A 286 11.82 -14.31 17.73
N LEU A 287 12.27 -13.54 16.73
CA LEU A 287 12.32 -12.08 16.80
C LEU A 287 10.93 -11.48 16.96
N ARG A 288 9.93 -11.96 16.20
CA ARG A 288 8.55 -11.51 16.33
C ARG A 288 7.99 -11.81 17.72
N ASP A 289 8.14 -13.04 18.18
CA ASP A 289 7.66 -13.47 19.50
C ASP A 289 8.31 -12.65 20.62
N MET A 290 9.63 -12.49 20.57
CA MET A 290 10.38 -11.68 21.54
C MET A 290 9.92 -10.22 21.56
N LYS A 291 9.65 -9.65 20.37
CA LYS A 291 9.14 -8.29 20.25
C LYS A 291 7.75 -8.14 20.87
N ASP A 292 6.86 -9.10 20.61
CA ASP A 292 5.49 -9.08 21.14
C ASP A 292 5.47 -9.31 22.66
N VAL A 293 6.36 -10.15 23.19
CA VAL A 293 6.54 -10.29 24.65
C VAL A 293 7.10 -9.00 25.25
N ALA A 294 8.12 -8.39 24.64
CA ALA A 294 8.65 -7.10 25.08
C ALA A 294 7.55 -6.02 25.11
N HIS A 295 6.72 -5.97 24.07
CA HIS A 295 5.62 -5.03 23.95
C HIS A 295 4.51 -5.26 24.98
N SER A 296 4.03 -6.49 25.12
CA SER A 296 2.93 -6.83 26.04
C SER A 296 3.32 -6.67 27.52
N THR A 297 4.58 -6.96 27.86
CA THR A 297 5.12 -6.77 29.21
C THR A 297 5.65 -5.36 29.48
N LYS A 298 5.68 -4.50 28.45
CA LYS A 298 6.29 -3.15 28.49
C LYS A 298 7.73 -3.17 29.02
N SER A 299 8.48 -4.25 28.72
CA SER A 299 9.83 -4.48 29.23
C SER A 299 10.88 -3.85 28.33
N ALA A 300 11.48 -2.74 28.79
CA ALA A 300 12.58 -2.08 28.09
C ALA A 300 13.81 -2.99 27.94
N TRP A 301 14.05 -3.88 28.90
CA TRP A 301 15.13 -4.87 28.82
C TRP A 301 14.90 -5.87 27.68
N LEU A 302 13.70 -6.46 27.59
CA LEU A 302 13.38 -7.39 26.50
C LEU A 302 13.40 -6.68 25.14
N ALA A 303 12.93 -5.43 25.07
CA ALA A 303 13.01 -4.64 23.85
C ALA A 303 14.47 -4.39 23.43
N ALA A 304 15.37 -4.06 24.37
CA ALA A 304 16.79 -3.90 24.09
C ALA A 304 17.44 -5.21 23.61
N CYS A 305 17.11 -6.34 24.25
CA CYS A 305 17.57 -7.65 23.81
C CYS A 305 17.05 -7.98 22.39
N TRP A 306 15.80 -7.66 22.09
CA TRP A 306 15.23 -7.82 20.74
C TRP A 306 15.97 -6.94 19.73
N VAL A 307 16.21 -5.66 20.03
CA VAL A 307 16.97 -4.75 19.15
C VAL A 307 18.36 -5.32 18.84
N ASN A 308 19.08 -5.79 19.86
CA ASN A 308 20.41 -6.36 19.68
C ASN A 308 20.39 -7.60 18.78
N TYR A 309 19.48 -8.54 19.05
CA TYR A 309 19.33 -9.74 18.23
C TYR A 309 18.91 -9.41 16.80
N ARG A 310 17.96 -8.49 16.63
CA ARG A 310 17.50 -8.01 15.32
C ARG A 310 18.63 -7.36 14.54
N ASN A 311 19.48 -6.56 15.18
CA ASN A 311 20.61 -5.91 14.52
C ASN A 311 21.68 -6.92 14.10
N LEU A 312 21.96 -7.95 14.90
CA LEU A 312 22.83 -9.05 14.50
C LEU A 312 22.25 -9.78 13.27
N TYR A 313 20.96 -10.10 13.29
CA TYR A 313 20.27 -10.72 12.16
C TYR A 313 20.39 -9.85 10.90
N LEU A 314 20.09 -8.55 10.98
CA LEU A 314 20.17 -7.64 9.85
C LEU A 314 21.59 -7.52 9.26
N ASN A 315 22.62 -7.52 10.10
CA ASN A 315 24.02 -7.51 9.66
C ASN A 315 24.42 -8.79 8.91
N GLN A 316 23.79 -9.92 9.23
CA GLN A 316 24.05 -11.19 8.54
C GLN A 316 23.25 -11.33 7.24
N THR A 317 22.06 -10.73 7.14
CA THR A 317 21.15 -10.92 5.99
C THR A 317 21.19 -9.79 4.97
N ASN A 318 21.92 -8.70 5.24
CA ASN A 318 22.04 -7.56 4.33
C ASN A 318 23.51 -7.24 4.05
N SER A 319 23.77 -6.46 2.99
CA SER A 319 25.12 -6.02 2.67
C SER A 319 25.62 -4.96 3.67
N GLU A 320 26.95 -4.83 3.78
CA GLU A 320 27.59 -3.78 4.57
C GLU A 320 27.09 -2.38 4.18
N ALA A 321 26.96 -2.11 2.88
CA ALA A 321 26.45 -0.84 2.38
C ALA A 321 25.01 -0.56 2.84
N TRP A 322 24.14 -1.58 2.83
CA TRP A 322 22.77 -1.44 3.33
C TRP A 322 22.76 -1.17 4.84
N CYS A 323 23.56 -1.89 5.62
CA CYS A 323 23.64 -1.70 7.06
C CYS A 323 24.18 -0.30 7.42
N ALA A 324 25.25 0.14 6.75
CA ALA A 324 25.83 1.46 6.94
C ALA A 324 24.82 2.57 6.66
N GLN A 325 23.98 2.38 5.64
CA GLN A 325 22.94 3.34 5.28
C GLN A 325 21.75 3.33 6.25
N TYR A 326 21.19 2.16 6.55
CA TYR A 326 19.86 2.07 7.15
C TYR A 326 19.85 1.67 8.62
N LEU A 327 20.79 0.85 9.10
CA LEU A 327 20.65 0.18 10.39
C LEU A 327 20.48 1.18 11.56
N ARG A 328 21.24 2.28 11.54
CA ARG A 328 21.12 3.37 12.51
C ARG A 328 19.79 4.11 12.37
N LEU A 329 19.33 4.37 11.14
CA LEU A 329 18.10 5.10 10.88
C LEU A 329 16.87 4.33 11.38
N ILE A 330 16.87 2.99 11.25
CA ILE A 330 15.76 2.12 11.67
C ILE A 330 15.89 1.58 13.10
N THR A 331 16.80 2.14 13.90
CA THR A 331 17.02 1.77 15.30
C THR A 331 16.86 3.01 16.17
N PRO A 332 15.62 3.32 16.59
CA PRO A 332 15.36 4.34 17.61
C PRO A 332 16.26 4.14 18.83
N THR A 333 16.76 5.25 19.39
CA THR A 333 17.63 5.25 20.57
C THR A 333 16.88 4.97 21.86
N ASP A 334 15.59 5.30 21.88
CA ASP A 334 14.72 5.17 23.04
C ASP A 334 13.62 4.15 22.77
N VAL A 335 13.34 3.31 23.76
CA VAL A 335 12.25 2.33 23.70
C VAL A 335 10.97 2.99 24.21
N ARG A 336 10.05 3.27 23.29
CA ARG A 336 8.67 3.67 23.61
C ARG A 336 7.71 2.56 23.18
N PHE A 337 6.65 2.34 23.94
CA PHE A 337 5.58 1.42 23.59
C PHE A 337 4.29 2.19 23.35
N VAL A 338 3.44 1.70 22.43
CA VAL A 338 2.11 2.27 22.14
C VAL A 338 0.97 1.43 22.71
#